data_AF-A0A1B2E7U4-F1
#
_entry.id   AF-A0A1B2E7U4-F1
#
_cell.length_a   1.000
_cell.length_b   1.000
_cell.length_c   1.000
_cell.angle_alpha   90.00
_cell.angle_beta   90.00
_cell.angle_gamma   90.00
#
_symmetry.space_group_name_H-M   'P 1'
#
loop_
_entity.id
_entity.type
_entity.pdbx_description
1 polymer ?
#
loop_
_entity_poly.entity_id
_entity_poly.type
_entity_poly.pdbx_seq_one_letter_code
_entity_poly.pdbx_strand_id
1 'polypeptide(L)'
;MKANDIVKKLSIRMTSEEEIPKIYLPNEIFQDLSSSTILHKRGSSHIAFAYSYVYLNYWLYRYCKYNEDNKITREDIKEILGYGRKYKKLDYIIKKNGLLDQVGYTATTTDYPISWTLDEDNILHFTTIKDHKAMYGTSPNIQDRNFKVKFPVKAFHRTEESQNEQLLDGTFYEIENTHQIPFEVFLYCMEHDDINCIGFYLYSYLKCKSDLYKNDVTISHQRLITETGIRKDCVDRYLEALMKHKMIDGDIQQFVMNLPQHLRKANNYKVNKVSDFRISEVNKRKVISLYNYKKHNPELFEEEKNEKADNGYKNLENRFGLDDSMLPF
;
A
#
# COMPACT_ATOMS: atom_id res chain seq x y z
N MET A 1 -2.76 -9.35 -17.78
CA MET A 1 -1.68 -9.29 -18.80
C MET A 1 -0.53 -10.12 -18.25
N LYS A 2 0.15 -10.99 -19.01
CA LYS A 2 1.22 -11.80 -18.42
C LYS A 2 2.41 -10.91 -18.03
N ALA A 3 3.20 -11.31 -17.03
CA ALA A 3 4.34 -10.51 -16.57
C ALA A 3 5.34 -10.22 -17.69
N ASN A 4 5.62 -11.22 -18.55
CA ASN A 4 6.50 -11.07 -19.71
C ASN A 4 6.01 -10.01 -20.70
N ASP A 5 4.69 -9.87 -20.89
CA ASP A 5 4.13 -8.85 -21.77
C ASP A 5 4.32 -7.45 -21.17
N ILE A 6 4.18 -7.32 -19.84
CA ILE A 6 4.42 -6.06 -19.11
C ILE A 6 5.90 -5.69 -19.21
N VAL A 7 6.80 -6.63 -18.94
CA VAL A 7 8.27 -6.45 -19.04
C VAL A 7 8.66 -5.97 -20.43
N LYS A 8 8.13 -6.61 -21.48
CA LYS A 8 8.36 -6.21 -22.87
C LYS A 8 7.79 -4.82 -23.17
N LYS A 9 6.58 -4.51 -22.71
CA LYS A 9 5.92 -3.22 -22.93
C LYS A 9 6.67 -2.08 -22.23
N LEU A 10 7.21 -2.33 -21.04
CA LEU A 10 7.95 -1.37 -20.23
C LEU A 10 9.45 -1.33 -20.53
N SER A 11 9.93 -2.12 -21.50
CA SER A 11 11.34 -2.17 -21.88
C SER A 11 12.28 -2.41 -20.69
N ILE A 12 11.86 -3.31 -19.80
CA ILE A 12 12.65 -3.66 -18.63
C ILE A 12 13.79 -4.56 -19.08
N ARG A 13 15.01 -4.02 -19.01
CA ARG A 13 16.23 -4.82 -19.11
C ARG A 13 16.50 -5.36 -17.71
N MET A 14 16.37 -6.66 -17.50
CA MET A 14 16.77 -7.27 -16.24
C MET A 14 18.30 -7.29 -16.20
N THR A 15 18.89 -6.27 -15.60
CA THR A 15 20.28 -6.29 -15.16
C THR A 15 20.34 -6.90 -13.74
N SER A 16 21.54 -7.23 -13.26
CA SER A 16 21.80 -7.98 -12.02
C SER A 16 21.02 -7.45 -10.80
N GLU A 17 20.80 -8.31 -9.80
CA GLU A 17 19.98 -8.03 -8.60
C GLU A 17 20.29 -6.72 -7.85
N GLU A 18 21.51 -6.19 -7.99
CA GLU A 18 21.95 -4.93 -7.39
C GLU A 18 21.36 -3.66 -8.05
N GLU A 19 20.80 -3.78 -9.26
CA GLU A 19 20.18 -2.66 -10.00
C GLU A 19 18.64 -2.68 -9.93
N ILE A 20 18.03 -3.60 -9.16
CA ILE A 20 16.58 -3.72 -9.09
C ILE A 20 15.96 -2.42 -8.56
N PRO A 21 15.02 -1.83 -9.31
CA PRO A 21 14.34 -0.60 -8.93
C PRO A 21 13.76 -0.53 -7.53
N LYS A 22 14.32 0.30 -6.66
CA LYS A 22 13.69 0.66 -5.38
C LYS A 22 12.76 1.85 -5.59
N ILE A 23 11.46 1.59 -5.52
CA ILE A 23 10.45 2.65 -5.46
C ILE A 23 9.93 2.78 -4.04
N TYR A 24 10.03 4.01 -3.54
CA TYR A 24 9.52 4.43 -2.25
C TYR A 24 8.26 5.26 -2.47
N LEU A 25 7.23 4.95 -1.68
CA LEU A 25 6.00 5.74 -1.62
C LEU A 25 5.81 6.30 -0.22
N PRO A 26 5.24 7.51 -0.10
CA PRO A 26 4.99 8.12 1.19
C PRO A 26 3.95 7.31 1.99
N ASN A 27 4.16 7.11 3.29
CA ASN A 27 3.27 6.28 4.11
C ASN A 27 1.85 6.87 4.25
N GLU A 28 1.69 8.20 4.16
CA GLU A 28 0.38 8.85 4.24
C GLU A 28 -0.55 8.50 3.07
N ILE A 29 -0.05 7.91 1.97
CA ILE A 29 -0.88 7.54 0.81
C ILE A 29 -2.06 6.65 1.17
N PHE A 30 -1.90 5.75 2.15
CA PHE A 30 -3.00 4.90 2.60
C PHE A 30 -4.11 5.72 3.26
N GLN A 31 -3.73 6.72 4.08
CA GLN A 31 -4.68 7.62 4.73
C GLN A 31 -5.31 8.59 3.73
N ASP A 32 -4.53 9.16 2.83
CA ASP A 32 -5.00 10.12 1.81
C ASP A 32 -6.03 9.46 0.88
N LEU A 33 -5.76 8.25 0.42
CA LEU A 33 -6.66 7.52 -0.48
C LEU A 33 -7.90 6.99 0.25
N SER A 34 -7.75 6.46 1.48
CA SER A 34 -8.89 5.94 2.26
C SER A 34 -9.82 7.04 2.75
N SER A 35 -9.29 8.23 3.03
CA SER A 35 -10.07 9.40 3.44
C SER A 35 -10.83 10.06 2.28
N SER A 36 -10.50 9.71 1.03
CA SER A 36 -11.20 10.23 -0.15
C SER A 36 -12.65 9.73 -0.22
N THR A 37 -13.60 10.63 0.07
CA THR A 37 -15.04 10.32 -0.02
C THR A 37 -15.45 9.85 -1.42
N ILE A 38 -14.79 10.33 -2.47
CA ILE A 38 -15.05 9.95 -3.87
C ILE A 38 -14.64 8.49 -4.09
N LEU A 39 -13.46 8.08 -3.64
CA LEU A 39 -13.02 6.69 -3.78
C LEU A 39 -13.84 5.74 -2.92
N HIS A 40 -14.11 6.13 -1.67
CA HIS A 40 -14.91 5.32 -0.75
C HIS A 40 -16.31 5.02 -1.31
N LYS A 41 -16.97 6.01 -1.93
CA LYS A 41 -18.28 5.82 -2.61
C LYS A 41 -18.22 4.91 -3.83
N ARG A 42 -17.07 4.79 -4.49
CA ARG A 42 -16.89 3.97 -5.71
C ARG A 42 -16.42 2.55 -5.41
N GLY A 43 -15.86 2.32 -4.23
CA GLY A 43 -15.50 1.01 -3.71
C GLY A 43 -14.02 0.66 -3.84
N SER A 44 -13.66 -0.50 -3.29
CA SER A 44 -12.28 -0.91 -3.01
C SER A 44 -11.38 -1.01 -4.25
N SER A 45 -11.93 -1.37 -5.41
CA SER A 45 -11.16 -1.45 -6.66
C SER A 45 -10.64 -0.08 -7.12
N HIS A 46 -11.37 0.99 -6.84
CA HIS A 46 -10.97 2.35 -7.22
C HIS A 46 -9.84 2.87 -6.33
N ILE A 47 -9.88 2.58 -5.03
CA ILE A 47 -8.79 2.90 -4.08
C ILE A 47 -7.53 2.16 -4.50
N ALA A 48 -7.64 0.85 -4.68
CA ALA A 48 -6.52 0.00 -5.09
C ALA A 48 -5.93 0.43 -6.44
N PHE A 49 -6.77 0.75 -7.43
CA PHE A 49 -6.32 1.29 -8.70
C PHE A 49 -5.57 2.62 -8.55
N ALA A 50 -6.06 3.54 -7.72
CA ALA A 50 -5.40 4.81 -7.48
C ALA A 50 -4.00 4.61 -6.91
N TYR A 51 -3.85 3.73 -5.92
CA TYR A 51 -2.55 3.36 -5.36
C TYR A 51 -1.62 2.72 -6.40
N SER A 52 -2.09 1.68 -7.10
CA SER A 52 -1.28 1.00 -8.13
C SER A 52 -0.87 1.93 -9.27
N TYR A 53 -1.73 2.89 -9.63
CA TYR A 53 -1.42 3.91 -10.61
C TYR A 53 -0.30 4.84 -10.13
N VAL A 54 -0.37 5.34 -8.90
CA VAL A 54 0.69 6.17 -8.32
C VAL A 54 2.00 5.41 -8.28
N TYR A 55 1.99 4.15 -7.81
CA TYR A 55 3.18 3.31 -7.78
C TYR A 55 3.83 3.15 -9.18
N LEU A 56 3.05 2.75 -10.18
CA LEU A 56 3.56 2.58 -11.55
C LEU A 56 3.99 3.92 -12.16
N ASN A 57 3.29 5.02 -11.85
CA ASN A 57 3.66 6.36 -12.29
C ASN A 57 5.03 6.79 -11.76
N TYR A 58 5.30 6.54 -10.48
CA TYR A 58 6.59 6.81 -9.84
C TYR A 58 7.70 5.99 -10.51
N TRP A 59 7.44 4.71 -10.75
CA TRP A 59 8.38 3.84 -11.44
C TRP A 59 8.69 4.32 -12.86
N LEU A 60 7.66 4.61 -13.67
CA LEU A 60 7.84 5.11 -15.03
C LEU A 60 8.64 6.42 -15.07
N TYR A 61 8.43 7.30 -14.09
CA TYR A 61 9.14 8.57 -14.01
C TYR A 61 10.59 8.37 -13.56
N ARG A 62 10.81 7.64 -12.46
CA ARG A 62 12.15 7.39 -11.90
C ARG A 62 13.09 6.77 -12.92
N TYR A 63 12.59 5.85 -13.75
CA TYR A 63 13.38 5.11 -14.73
C TYR A 63 13.26 5.64 -16.16
N CYS A 64 12.66 6.83 -16.34
CA CYS A 64 12.54 7.50 -17.65
C CYS A 64 11.84 6.65 -18.72
N LYS A 65 10.90 5.79 -18.33
CA LYS A 65 10.28 4.77 -19.20
C LYS A 65 9.07 5.26 -19.99
N TYR A 66 8.67 6.53 -19.87
CA TYR A 66 7.51 7.04 -20.60
C TYR A 66 7.66 7.03 -22.13
N ASN A 67 8.89 7.19 -22.61
CA ASN A 67 9.19 7.32 -24.03
C ASN A 67 10.61 6.83 -24.38
N GLU A 68 11.06 5.76 -23.72
CA GLU A 68 12.38 5.15 -23.99
C GLU A 68 12.34 4.38 -25.31
N ASP A 69 11.82 3.15 -25.33
CA ASP A 69 11.63 2.39 -26.59
C ASP A 69 10.19 2.53 -27.11
N ASN A 70 9.21 2.56 -26.21
CA ASN A 70 7.79 2.63 -26.53
C ASN A 70 7.14 3.77 -25.75
N LYS A 71 6.24 4.48 -26.41
CA LYS A 71 5.42 5.52 -25.78
C LYS A 71 4.38 4.88 -24.87
N ILE A 72 4.50 5.10 -23.56
CA ILE A 72 3.55 4.58 -22.57
C ILE A 72 2.38 5.56 -22.43
N THR A 73 1.22 5.17 -22.93
CA THR A 73 0.00 5.98 -22.85
C THR A 73 -0.83 5.66 -21.59
N ARG A 74 -1.81 6.51 -21.31
CA ARG A 74 -2.79 6.26 -20.24
C ARG A 74 -3.54 4.94 -20.45
N GLU A 75 -3.86 4.63 -21.70
CA GLU A 75 -4.53 3.40 -22.11
C GLU A 75 -3.65 2.17 -21.83
N ASP A 76 -2.33 2.30 -22.04
CA ASP A 76 -1.37 1.24 -21.72
C ASP A 76 -1.23 1.01 -20.21
N ILE A 77 -1.19 2.10 -19.42
CA ILE A 77 -1.17 1.99 -17.95
C ILE A 77 -2.39 1.24 -17.44
N LYS A 78 -3.60 1.52 -17.96
CA LYS A 78 -4.81 0.78 -17.57
C LYS A 78 -4.68 -0.71 -17.85
N GLU A 79 -4.15 -1.06 -19.02
CA GLU A 79 -3.95 -2.46 -19.44
C GLU A 79 -2.94 -3.18 -18.56
N ILE A 80 -1.82 -2.52 -18.23
CA ILE A 80 -0.82 -3.05 -17.28
C ILE A 80 -1.47 -3.31 -15.92
N LEU A 81 -2.36 -2.41 -15.47
CA LEU A 81 -3.08 -2.54 -14.21
C LEU A 81 -4.26 -3.53 -14.25
N GLY A 82 -4.42 -4.29 -15.35
CA GLY A 82 -5.44 -5.33 -15.49
C GLY A 82 -6.83 -4.82 -15.94
N TYR A 83 -6.93 -3.57 -16.39
CA TYR A 83 -8.17 -2.98 -16.88
C TYR A 83 -8.19 -2.83 -18.40
N GLY A 84 -9.37 -2.83 -19.00
CA GLY A 84 -9.49 -2.55 -20.43
C GLY A 84 -8.92 -1.18 -20.79
N ARG A 85 -8.15 -1.09 -21.88
CA ARG A 85 -7.51 0.14 -22.38
C ARG A 85 -8.47 1.35 -22.43
N LYS A 86 -9.70 1.13 -22.90
CA LYS A 86 -10.75 2.15 -23.04
C LYS A 86 -11.70 2.27 -21.84
N TYR A 87 -11.36 1.69 -20.69
CA TYR A 87 -12.24 1.66 -19.52
C TYR A 87 -12.37 3.06 -18.89
N LYS A 88 -13.49 3.74 -19.20
CA LYS A 88 -13.71 5.14 -18.81
C LYS A 88 -14.03 5.35 -17.33
N LYS A 89 -14.50 4.32 -16.62
CA LYS A 89 -14.91 4.45 -15.21
C LYS A 89 -13.77 4.85 -14.27
N LEU A 90 -12.51 4.69 -14.69
CA LEU A 90 -11.32 5.09 -13.94
C LEU A 90 -10.73 6.42 -14.39
N ASP A 91 -11.24 7.03 -15.48
CA ASP A 91 -10.67 8.27 -16.01
C ASP A 91 -10.73 9.42 -15.01
N TYR A 92 -11.75 9.47 -14.15
CA TYR A 92 -11.83 10.52 -13.14
C TYR A 92 -10.66 10.50 -12.15
N ILE A 93 -9.99 9.35 -11.98
CA ILE A 93 -8.84 9.21 -11.08
C ILE A 93 -7.59 9.83 -11.72
N ILE A 94 -7.35 9.53 -13.00
CA ILE A 94 -6.05 9.73 -13.67
C ILE A 94 -6.06 10.76 -14.80
N LYS A 95 -7.21 11.32 -15.19
CA LYS A 95 -7.26 12.40 -16.19
C LYS A 95 -6.60 13.67 -15.67
N LYS A 96 -6.38 14.65 -16.54
CA LYS A 96 -5.96 16.01 -16.11
C LYS A 96 -7.01 16.60 -15.17
N ASN A 97 -6.56 17.15 -14.04
CA ASN A 97 -7.41 17.64 -12.95
C ASN A 97 -8.36 16.54 -12.42
N GLY A 98 -7.92 15.28 -12.52
CA GLY A 98 -8.57 14.13 -11.91
C GLY A 98 -8.27 14.07 -10.42
N LEU A 99 -8.78 13.02 -9.76
CA LEU A 99 -8.66 12.87 -8.31
C LEU A 99 -7.19 12.92 -7.85
N LEU A 100 -6.28 12.20 -8.50
CA LEU A 100 -4.87 12.15 -8.08
C LEU A 100 -4.15 13.49 -8.26
N ASP A 101 -4.61 14.31 -9.22
CA ASP A 101 -4.11 15.69 -9.35
C ASP A 101 -4.65 16.56 -8.21
N GLN A 102 -5.92 16.37 -7.83
CA GLN A 102 -6.55 17.13 -6.75
C GLN A 102 -5.99 16.81 -5.37
N VAL A 103 -5.60 15.56 -5.12
CA VAL A 103 -4.97 15.14 -3.85
C VAL A 103 -3.45 15.32 -3.85
N GLY A 104 -2.86 15.92 -4.89
CA GLY A 104 -1.44 16.28 -4.92
C GLY A 104 -0.47 15.11 -5.09
N TYR A 105 -0.93 13.97 -5.63
CA TYR A 105 -0.03 12.85 -5.94
C TYR A 105 0.54 12.93 -7.36
N THR A 106 -0.22 13.50 -8.29
CA THR A 106 0.22 13.65 -9.68
C THR A 106 -0.04 15.05 -10.22
N ALA A 107 0.69 15.45 -11.25
CA ALA A 107 0.37 16.64 -12.05
C ALA A 107 0.51 16.32 -13.54
N THR A 108 -0.36 16.86 -14.38
CA THR A 108 -0.26 16.59 -15.83
C THR A 108 0.78 17.51 -16.46
N THR A 109 1.83 16.94 -17.05
CA THR A 109 2.91 17.69 -17.72
C THR A 109 3.19 17.14 -19.12
N THR A 110 3.73 17.99 -20.00
CA THR A 110 4.35 17.57 -21.27
C THR A 110 5.88 17.47 -21.16
N ASP A 111 6.41 17.77 -19.98
CA ASP A 111 7.83 17.80 -19.67
C ASP A 111 8.18 16.55 -18.86
N TYR A 112 8.57 15.50 -19.56
CA TYR A 112 8.82 14.18 -18.98
C TYR A 112 10.32 13.86 -18.99
N PRO A 113 10.77 13.00 -18.07
CA PRO A 113 12.19 12.68 -17.94
C PRO A 113 12.61 11.73 -19.08
N ILE A 114 13.82 11.94 -19.59
CA ILE A 114 14.44 11.09 -20.63
C ILE A 114 15.66 10.34 -20.10
N SER A 115 16.35 10.90 -19.12
CA SER A 115 17.46 10.27 -18.43
C SER A 115 17.56 10.84 -17.01
N TRP A 116 18.31 10.16 -16.17
CA TRP A 116 18.66 10.62 -14.83
C TRP A 116 20.13 10.34 -14.56
N THR A 117 20.72 11.12 -13.66
CA THR A 117 22.10 10.97 -13.19
C THR A 117 22.14 11.21 -11.67
N LEU A 118 23.19 10.72 -11.03
CA LEU A 118 23.55 11.12 -9.67
C LEU A 118 24.74 12.08 -9.79
N ASP A 119 24.73 13.16 -9.01
CA ASP A 119 25.92 14.02 -8.89
C ASP A 119 26.93 13.47 -7.86
N GLU A 120 27.96 14.25 -7.58
CA GLU A 120 29.04 13.89 -6.65
C GLU A 120 28.53 13.64 -5.21
N ASP A 121 27.40 14.26 -4.84
CA ASP A 121 26.75 14.12 -3.53
C ASP A 121 25.66 13.03 -3.52
N ASN A 122 25.58 12.22 -4.59
CA ASN A 122 24.53 11.21 -4.81
C ASN A 122 23.11 11.80 -4.89
N ILE A 123 22.97 13.07 -5.27
CA ILE A 123 21.68 13.71 -5.48
C ILE A 123 21.18 13.38 -6.88
N LEU A 124 19.90 13.02 -6.97
CA LEU A 124 19.24 12.66 -8.21
C LEU A 124 18.88 13.87 -9.07
N HIS A 125 19.39 13.88 -10.29
CA HIS A 125 19.04 14.85 -11.32
C HIS A 125 18.35 14.18 -12.49
N PHE A 126 17.26 14.78 -12.97
CA PHE A 126 16.57 14.33 -14.18
C PHE A 126 16.87 15.29 -15.32
N THR A 127 17.26 14.75 -16.47
CA THR A 127 17.21 15.51 -17.72
C THR A 127 15.81 15.33 -18.32
N THR A 128 15.11 16.43 -18.53
CA THR A 128 13.78 16.43 -19.12
C THR A 128 13.81 16.66 -20.62
N ILE A 129 12.65 16.46 -21.26
CA ILE A 129 12.52 16.72 -22.69
C ILE A 129 12.67 18.20 -23.04
N LYS A 130 12.30 19.12 -22.15
CA LYS A 130 12.59 20.55 -22.36
C LYS A 130 14.09 20.83 -22.29
N ASP A 131 14.80 20.27 -21.32
CA ASP A 131 16.26 20.46 -21.18
C ASP A 131 16.99 19.96 -22.44
N HIS A 132 16.62 18.78 -22.91
CA HIS A 132 17.19 18.22 -24.14
C HIS A 132 16.90 19.11 -25.35
N LYS A 133 15.69 19.65 -25.48
CA LYS A 133 15.34 20.56 -26.58
C LYS A 133 16.10 21.89 -26.50
N ALA A 134 16.36 22.39 -25.30
CA ALA A 134 17.15 23.59 -25.09
C ALA A 134 18.63 23.37 -25.47
N MET A 135 19.19 22.21 -25.13
CA MET A 135 20.61 21.88 -25.41
C MET A 135 20.87 21.48 -26.88
N TYR A 136 20.01 20.64 -27.46
CA TYR A 136 20.27 20.00 -28.76
C TYR A 136 19.30 20.44 -29.87
N GLY A 137 18.37 21.35 -29.57
CA GLY A 137 17.31 21.74 -30.49
C GLY A 137 16.19 20.70 -30.63
N THR A 138 15.25 20.95 -31.55
CA THR A 138 14.11 20.05 -31.77
C THR A 138 14.50 18.95 -32.76
N SER A 139 14.93 17.78 -32.27
CA SER A 139 15.13 16.61 -33.13
C SER A 139 13.80 16.18 -33.77
N PRO A 140 13.75 15.80 -35.06
CA PRO A 140 12.54 15.32 -35.73
C PRO A 140 11.94 14.06 -35.08
N ASN A 141 12.74 13.28 -34.34
CA ASN A 141 12.26 12.09 -33.61
C ASN A 141 11.63 12.43 -32.24
N ILE A 142 11.68 13.70 -31.80
CA ILE A 142 11.08 14.20 -30.55
C ILE A 142 9.88 15.10 -30.87
N GLN A 143 9.07 14.68 -31.84
CA GLN A 143 7.97 15.48 -32.38
C GLN A 143 6.63 15.31 -31.64
N ASP A 144 6.63 14.83 -30.40
CA ASP A 144 5.38 14.62 -29.67
C ASP A 144 5.01 15.84 -28.81
N ARG A 145 4.79 17.00 -29.45
CA ARG A 145 4.37 18.26 -28.78
C ARG A 145 3.13 18.10 -27.87
N ASN A 146 2.37 17.01 -28.03
CA ASN A 146 1.14 16.74 -27.30
C ASN A 146 1.21 15.52 -26.38
N PHE A 147 2.38 14.89 -26.21
CA PHE A 147 2.50 13.79 -25.27
C PHE A 147 2.44 14.31 -23.84
N LYS A 148 1.47 13.81 -23.08
CA LYS A 148 1.23 14.21 -21.69
C LYS A 148 1.45 13.00 -20.80
N VAL A 149 2.24 13.20 -19.77
CA VAL A 149 2.49 12.22 -18.71
C VAL A 149 1.97 12.77 -17.38
N LYS A 150 2.11 11.97 -16.33
CA LYS A 150 1.89 12.39 -14.95
C LYS A 150 3.23 12.57 -14.25
N PHE A 151 3.47 13.77 -13.75
CA PHE A 151 4.55 14.12 -12.85
C PHE A 151 4.21 13.64 -11.43
N PRO A 152 5.07 12.86 -10.76
CA PRO A 152 4.83 12.34 -9.42
C PRO A 152 5.14 13.41 -8.36
N VAL A 153 4.15 14.23 -7.99
CA VAL A 153 4.36 15.42 -7.16
C VAL A 153 5.06 15.07 -5.84
N LYS A 154 4.52 14.10 -5.08
CA LYS A 154 5.09 13.65 -3.80
C LYS A 154 6.42 12.89 -3.91
N ALA A 155 6.89 12.57 -5.12
CA ALA A 155 8.25 12.06 -5.31
C ALA A 155 9.29 13.18 -5.31
N PHE A 156 8.90 14.40 -5.68
CA PHE A 156 9.76 15.58 -5.69
C PHE A 156 9.55 16.49 -4.48
N HIS A 157 8.29 16.69 -4.08
CA HIS A 157 7.90 17.62 -3.03
C HIS A 157 6.89 16.96 -2.09
N ARG A 158 7.24 16.77 -0.80
CA ARG A 158 6.40 16.04 0.15
C ARG A 158 5.10 16.79 0.48
N THR A 159 5.17 18.12 0.50
CA THR A 159 4.07 19.03 0.84
C THR A 159 3.86 20.12 -0.21
N GLU A 160 2.73 20.83 -0.13
CA GLU A 160 2.44 21.98 -1.00
C GLU A 160 3.40 23.16 -0.76
N GLU A 161 3.83 23.35 0.49
CA GLU A 161 4.86 24.33 0.86
C GLU A 161 6.19 24.00 0.17
N SER A 162 6.65 22.75 0.29
CA SER A 162 7.85 22.26 -0.39
C SER A 162 7.76 22.46 -1.91
N GLN A 163 6.57 22.28 -2.50
CA GLN A 163 6.36 22.53 -3.92
C GLN A 163 6.46 24.02 -4.29
N ASN A 164 5.91 24.91 -3.46
CA ASN A 164 5.96 26.36 -3.69
C ASN A 164 7.38 26.91 -3.53
N GLU A 165 8.14 26.38 -2.58
CA GLU A 165 9.54 26.75 -2.30
C GLU A 165 10.55 26.01 -3.18
N GLN A 166 10.08 25.06 -4.01
CA GLN A 166 10.92 24.17 -4.84
C GLN A 166 11.92 23.34 -4.01
N LEU A 167 11.57 23.00 -2.77
CA LEU A 167 12.35 22.14 -1.90
C LEU A 167 12.20 20.67 -2.34
N LEU A 168 13.33 20.02 -2.60
CA LEU A 168 13.39 18.61 -3.03
C LEU A 168 13.43 17.66 -1.83
N ASP A 169 12.30 17.55 -1.12
CA ASP A 169 12.10 16.70 0.07
C ASP A 169 11.17 15.50 -0.21
N GLY A 170 10.83 15.27 -1.48
CA GLY A 170 9.97 14.15 -1.89
C GLY A 170 10.68 12.80 -1.84
N THR A 171 9.93 11.72 -2.09
CA THR A 171 10.42 10.34 -1.91
C THR A 171 11.54 9.89 -2.85
N PHE A 172 11.95 10.71 -3.81
CA PHE A 172 13.17 10.48 -4.60
C PHE A 172 14.44 10.99 -3.92
N TYR A 173 14.30 11.85 -2.90
CA TYR A 173 15.37 12.55 -2.21
C TYR A 173 15.40 12.15 -0.73
N GLU A 174 14.24 12.07 -0.08
CA GLU A 174 14.08 11.70 1.33
C GLU A 174 13.22 10.44 1.47
N ILE A 175 13.79 9.39 2.06
CA ILE A 175 13.13 8.08 2.19
C ILE A 175 12.48 7.87 3.56
N GLU A 176 12.59 8.84 4.45
CA GLU A 176 11.96 8.85 5.76
C GLU A 176 10.44 8.75 5.64
N ASN A 177 9.81 7.96 6.51
CA ASN A 177 8.37 7.76 6.52
C ASN A 177 7.81 7.31 5.15
N THR A 178 8.55 6.45 4.46
CA THR A 178 8.12 5.79 3.23
C THR A 178 8.03 4.27 3.43
N HIS A 179 7.46 3.59 2.44
CA HIS A 179 7.54 2.15 2.30
C HIS A 179 8.08 1.80 0.92
N GLN A 180 8.90 0.76 0.87
CA GLN A 180 9.49 0.25 -0.35
C GLN A 180 8.77 -1.00 -0.81
N ILE A 181 8.38 -1.04 -2.09
CA ILE A 181 7.82 -2.22 -2.72
C ILE A 181 8.68 -2.58 -3.93
N PRO A 182 9.30 -3.79 -3.97
CA PRO A 182 10.01 -4.27 -5.14
C PRO A 182 9.11 -4.35 -6.37
N PHE A 183 9.64 -4.04 -7.54
CA PHE A 183 8.85 -4.03 -8.77
C PHE A 183 8.33 -5.42 -9.17
N GLU A 184 9.05 -6.47 -8.78
CA GLU A 184 8.66 -7.87 -8.98
C GLU A 184 7.37 -8.21 -8.23
N VAL A 185 7.14 -7.62 -7.05
CA VAL A 185 5.85 -7.75 -6.34
C VAL A 185 4.73 -7.19 -7.20
N PHE A 186 4.94 -6.01 -7.79
CA PHE A 186 3.96 -5.39 -8.67
C PHE A 186 3.66 -6.27 -9.89
N LEU A 187 4.71 -6.75 -10.58
CA LEU A 187 4.56 -7.66 -11.72
C LEU A 187 3.78 -8.92 -11.35
N TYR A 188 4.15 -9.54 -10.23
CA TYR A 188 3.47 -10.73 -9.72
C TYR A 188 1.98 -10.47 -9.48
N CYS A 189 1.64 -9.35 -8.85
CA CYS A 189 0.25 -9.00 -8.59
C CYS A 189 -0.55 -8.72 -9.87
N MET A 190 0.05 -8.06 -10.87
CA MET A 190 -0.64 -7.75 -12.14
C MET A 190 -0.80 -8.97 -13.06
N GLU A 191 0.05 -9.99 -12.89
CA GLU A 191 -0.06 -11.27 -13.59
C GLU A 191 -1.19 -12.16 -13.05
N HIS A 192 -1.46 -12.09 -11.74
CA HIS A 192 -2.43 -12.95 -11.06
C HIS A 192 -3.77 -12.23 -10.83
N ASP A 193 -4.81 -12.62 -11.58
CA ASP A 193 -6.13 -11.98 -11.55
C ASP A 193 -6.82 -12.05 -10.17
N ASP A 194 -6.53 -13.07 -9.35
CA ASP A 194 -7.05 -13.22 -7.98
C ASP A 194 -6.34 -12.33 -6.95
N ILE A 195 -5.20 -11.72 -7.30
CA ILE A 195 -4.47 -10.73 -6.49
C ILE A 195 -4.72 -9.33 -7.03
N ASN A 196 -4.32 -9.06 -8.28
CA ASN A 196 -4.52 -7.79 -9.00
C ASN A 196 -4.18 -6.52 -8.18
N CYS A 197 -4.74 -5.36 -8.55
CA CYS A 197 -4.54 -4.10 -7.83
C CYS A 197 -4.93 -4.17 -6.35
N ILE A 198 -6.02 -4.87 -5.99
CA ILE A 198 -6.50 -4.89 -4.60
C ILE A 198 -5.55 -5.67 -3.70
N GLY A 199 -5.10 -6.83 -4.15
CA GLY A 199 -4.09 -7.62 -3.47
C GLY A 199 -2.76 -6.88 -3.38
N PHE A 200 -2.33 -6.21 -4.46
CA PHE A 200 -1.15 -5.34 -4.43
C PHE A 200 -1.26 -4.24 -3.36
N TYR A 201 -2.38 -3.53 -3.32
CA TYR A 201 -2.62 -2.47 -2.34
C TYR A 201 -2.62 -2.98 -0.89
N LEU A 202 -3.26 -4.14 -0.62
CA LEU A 202 -3.24 -4.75 0.71
C LEU A 202 -1.85 -5.26 1.11
N TYR A 203 -1.14 -5.90 0.19
CA TYR A 203 0.24 -6.31 0.41
C TYR A 203 1.11 -5.12 0.78
N SER A 204 1.02 -4.03 0.01
CA SER A 204 1.82 -2.83 0.26
C SER A 204 1.47 -2.15 1.57
N TYR A 205 0.20 -2.14 1.95
CA TYR A 205 -0.23 -1.63 3.25
C TYR A 205 0.38 -2.46 4.40
N LEU A 206 0.30 -3.79 4.33
CA LEU A 206 0.91 -4.68 5.33
C LEU A 206 2.43 -4.49 5.37
N LYS A 207 3.08 -4.34 4.21
CA LYS A 207 4.52 -4.08 4.14
C LYS A 207 4.89 -2.76 4.82
N CYS A 208 4.15 -1.68 4.56
CA CYS A 208 4.31 -0.40 5.23
C CYS A 208 4.19 -0.53 6.76
N LYS A 209 3.18 -1.24 7.27
CA LYS A 209 3.05 -1.48 8.71
C LYS A 209 4.18 -2.34 9.27
N SER A 210 4.62 -3.35 8.54
CA SER A 210 5.74 -4.21 8.95
C SER A 210 7.04 -3.41 9.07
N ASP A 211 7.29 -2.51 8.11
CA ASP A 211 8.47 -1.63 8.10
C ASP A 211 8.45 -0.65 9.29
N LEU A 212 7.29 -0.10 9.64
CA LEU A 212 7.13 0.79 10.79
C LEU A 212 7.37 0.10 12.14
N TYR A 213 6.97 -1.16 12.28
CA TYR A 213 7.04 -1.91 13.56
C TYR A 213 8.17 -2.94 13.60
N LYS A 214 9.05 -2.95 12.59
CA LYS A 214 10.24 -3.81 12.44
C LYS A 214 9.97 -5.32 12.56
N ASN A 215 8.74 -5.77 12.35
CA ASN A 215 8.28 -7.13 12.65
C ASN A 215 6.95 -7.44 11.93
N ASP A 216 6.34 -8.56 12.30
CA ASP A 216 4.99 -8.95 11.92
C ASP A 216 3.94 -7.90 12.32
N VAL A 217 2.91 -7.78 11.49
CA VAL A 217 1.82 -6.82 11.66
C VAL A 217 0.70 -7.45 12.46
N THR A 218 0.55 -7.01 13.72
CA THR A 218 -0.62 -7.35 14.53
C THR A 218 -1.71 -6.31 14.32
N ILE A 219 -2.78 -6.69 13.60
CA ILE A 219 -3.86 -5.77 13.24
C ILE A 219 -5.23 -6.45 13.33
N SER A 220 -6.19 -5.74 13.90
CA SER A 220 -7.57 -6.21 13.92
C SER A 220 -8.20 -6.07 12.53
N HIS A 221 -9.10 -6.98 12.19
CA HIS A 221 -9.76 -6.96 10.89
C HIS A 221 -10.55 -5.66 10.66
N GLN A 222 -11.17 -5.11 11.72
CA GLN A 222 -11.88 -3.84 11.65
C GLN A 222 -10.93 -2.66 11.36
N ARG A 223 -9.75 -2.64 12.01
CA ARG A 223 -8.75 -1.60 11.79
C ARG A 223 -8.20 -1.66 10.37
N LEU A 224 -7.96 -2.86 9.83
CA LEU A 224 -7.54 -3.05 8.45
C LEU A 224 -8.58 -2.52 7.44
N ILE A 225 -9.87 -2.77 7.66
CA ILE A 225 -10.97 -2.20 6.85
C ILE A 225 -10.94 -0.68 6.89
N THR A 226 -10.88 -0.11 8.10
CA THR A 226 -10.92 1.34 8.29
C THR A 226 -9.71 2.03 7.66
N GLU A 227 -8.49 1.55 7.91
CA GLU A 227 -7.26 2.21 7.43
C GLU A 227 -7.03 2.03 5.93
N THR A 228 -7.51 0.93 5.33
CA THR A 228 -7.34 0.70 3.89
C THR A 228 -8.50 1.24 3.05
N GLY A 229 -9.68 1.44 3.65
CA GLY A 229 -10.93 1.74 2.94
C GLY A 229 -11.47 0.56 2.12
N ILE A 230 -10.93 -0.65 2.31
CA ILE A 230 -11.39 -1.85 1.60
C ILE A 230 -12.58 -2.46 2.36
N ARG A 231 -13.63 -2.84 1.63
CA ARG A 231 -14.80 -3.49 2.20
C ARG A 231 -14.41 -4.82 2.86
N LYS A 232 -15.10 -5.16 3.95
CA LYS A 232 -14.88 -6.40 4.73
C LYS A 232 -14.75 -7.66 3.87
N ASP A 233 -15.72 -7.89 2.98
CA ASP A 233 -15.76 -9.06 2.10
C ASP A 233 -14.56 -9.11 1.13
N CYS A 234 -14.11 -7.95 0.67
CA CYS A 234 -12.88 -7.85 -0.13
C CYS A 234 -11.63 -8.12 0.72
N VAL A 235 -11.55 -7.58 1.94
CA VAL A 235 -10.38 -7.80 2.83
C VAL A 235 -10.19 -9.29 3.09
N ASP A 236 -11.22 -10.00 3.55
CA ASP A 236 -11.12 -11.45 3.83
C ASP A 236 -10.67 -12.21 2.58
N ARG A 237 -11.32 -11.97 1.43
CA ARG A 237 -10.99 -12.64 0.16
C ARG A 237 -9.55 -12.40 -0.29
N TYR A 238 -9.08 -11.16 -0.23
CA TYR A 238 -7.74 -10.83 -0.72
C TYR A 238 -6.64 -11.20 0.26
N LEU A 239 -6.90 -11.19 1.58
CA LEU A 239 -5.96 -11.77 2.55
C LEU A 239 -5.80 -13.29 2.32
N GLU A 240 -6.90 -14.00 2.06
CA GLU A 240 -6.84 -15.42 1.68
C GLU A 240 -6.04 -15.63 0.40
N ALA A 241 -6.23 -14.79 -0.62
CA ALA A 241 -5.45 -14.86 -1.86
C ALA A 241 -3.95 -14.58 -1.61
N LEU A 242 -3.61 -13.55 -0.84
CA LEU A 242 -2.22 -13.23 -0.51
C LEU A 242 -1.53 -14.37 0.27
N MET A 243 -2.25 -15.00 1.22
CA MET A 243 -1.76 -16.19 1.93
C MET A 243 -1.59 -17.39 0.99
N LYS A 244 -2.52 -17.59 0.07
CA LYS A 244 -2.47 -18.67 -0.93
C LYS A 244 -1.24 -18.54 -1.82
N HIS A 245 -0.87 -17.32 -2.19
CA HIS A 245 0.31 -17.04 -3.00
C HIS A 245 1.61 -16.92 -2.19
N LYS A 246 1.58 -17.21 -0.88
CA LYS A 246 2.72 -17.04 0.04
C LYS A 246 3.34 -15.64 0.02
N MET A 247 2.55 -14.65 -0.39
CA MET A 247 2.96 -13.25 -0.31
C MET A 247 2.95 -12.74 1.14
N ILE A 248 2.05 -13.31 1.94
CA ILE A 248 2.03 -13.12 3.39
C ILE A 248 1.86 -14.48 4.08
N ASP A 249 2.40 -14.61 5.29
CA ASP A 249 1.95 -15.61 6.25
C ASP A 249 0.99 -14.95 7.24
N GLY A 250 0.00 -15.70 7.71
CA GLY A 250 -1.01 -15.17 8.62
C GLY A 250 -1.32 -16.16 9.74
N ASP A 251 -1.21 -15.69 10.99
CA ASP A 251 -1.82 -16.34 12.14
C ASP A 251 -3.22 -15.73 12.35
N ILE A 252 -4.20 -16.39 11.73
CA ILE A 252 -5.59 -15.93 11.69
C ILE A 252 -6.35 -16.43 12.90
N GLN A 253 -6.77 -15.49 13.74
CA GLN A 253 -7.59 -15.79 14.91
C GLN A 253 -8.98 -16.30 14.48
N GLN A 254 -9.47 -17.28 15.21
CA GLN A 254 -10.79 -17.87 14.99
C GLN A 254 -11.90 -16.84 15.25
N PHE A 255 -12.97 -16.90 14.46
CA PHE A 255 -14.15 -16.08 14.75
C PHE A 255 -15.03 -16.78 15.78
N VAL A 256 -15.05 -16.25 17.00
CA VAL A 256 -15.85 -16.79 18.10
C VAL A 256 -17.09 -15.93 18.28
N MET A 257 -18.27 -16.51 18.07
CA MET A 257 -19.54 -15.80 18.25
C MET A 257 -19.71 -15.35 19.70
N ASN A 258 -20.13 -14.09 19.90
CA ASN A 258 -20.36 -13.48 21.22
C ASN A 258 -19.13 -13.48 22.16
N LEU A 259 -17.91 -13.58 21.62
CA LEU A 259 -16.71 -13.40 22.43
C LEU A 259 -16.61 -11.92 22.87
N PRO A 260 -16.47 -11.65 24.19
CA PRO A 260 -16.25 -10.31 24.71
C PRO A 260 -15.10 -9.61 23.99
N GLN A 261 -15.24 -8.30 23.75
CA GLN A 261 -14.27 -7.55 22.94
C GLN A 261 -12.86 -7.57 23.53
N HIS A 262 -12.73 -7.54 24.87
CA HIS A 262 -11.44 -7.58 25.55
C HIS A 262 -10.69 -8.92 25.40
N LEU A 263 -11.40 -10.02 25.09
CA LEU A 263 -10.79 -11.33 24.83
C LEU A 263 -10.46 -11.55 23.34
N ARG A 264 -10.83 -10.62 22.46
CA ARG A 264 -10.57 -10.75 21.02
C ARG A 264 -9.11 -10.42 20.72
N LYS A 265 -8.37 -11.41 20.24
CA LYS A 265 -7.02 -11.22 19.72
C LYS A 265 -7.06 -10.68 18.29
N ALA A 266 -6.10 -9.83 17.95
CA ALA A 266 -5.88 -9.38 16.59
C ALA A 266 -5.23 -10.50 15.75
N ASN A 267 -5.35 -10.42 14.42
CA ASN A 267 -4.60 -11.32 13.55
C ASN A 267 -3.17 -10.81 13.44
N ASN A 268 -2.25 -11.74 13.20
CA ASN A 268 -0.86 -11.41 12.92
C ASN A 268 -0.55 -11.78 11.46
N TYR A 269 0.13 -10.87 10.75
CA TYR A 269 0.55 -11.06 9.36
C TYR A 269 2.03 -10.78 9.18
N LYS A 270 2.73 -11.65 8.48
CA LYS A 270 4.13 -11.47 8.09
C LYS A 270 4.21 -11.32 6.58
N VAL A 271 4.92 -10.30 6.10
CA VAL A 271 5.14 -10.10 4.66
C VAL A 271 6.39 -10.87 4.21
N ASN A 272 6.25 -11.65 3.15
CA ASN A 272 7.32 -12.50 2.64
C ASN A 272 8.10 -11.85 1.51
N LYS A 273 9.28 -12.39 1.21
CA LYS A 273 10.08 -11.94 0.06
C LYS A 273 9.51 -12.52 -1.23
N VAL A 274 9.76 -11.84 -2.35
CA VAL A 274 9.32 -12.29 -3.68
C VAL A 274 9.79 -13.71 -3.99
N SER A 275 11.02 -14.06 -3.56
CA SER A 275 11.59 -15.41 -3.72
C SER A 275 10.76 -16.52 -3.06
N ASP A 276 9.92 -16.17 -2.08
CA ASP A 276 9.11 -17.13 -1.34
C ASP A 276 7.72 -17.33 -1.97
N PHE A 277 7.33 -16.48 -2.92
CA PHE A 277 5.99 -16.48 -3.51
C PHE A 277 5.75 -17.80 -4.26
N ARG A 278 4.69 -18.49 -3.86
CA ARG A 278 4.27 -19.77 -4.44
C ARG A 278 2.83 -20.06 -4.06
N ILE A 279 2.13 -20.80 -4.91
CA ILE A 279 0.78 -21.24 -4.59
C ILE A 279 0.84 -22.36 -3.53
N SER A 280 0.08 -22.21 -2.45
CA SER A 280 -0.04 -23.17 -1.36
C SER A 280 -1.45 -23.22 -0.80
N GLU A 281 -1.78 -24.29 -0.08
CA GLU A 281 -3.04 -24.37 0.66
C GLU A 281 -3.08 -23.38 1.82
N VAL A 282 -4.27 -22.85 2.09
CA VAL A 282 -4.48 -21.85 3.15
C VAL A 282 -5.45 -22.39 4.19
N ASN A 283 -5.06 -22.27 5.45
CA ASN A 283 -5.95 -22.50 6.57
C ASN A 283 -6.96 -21.35 6.65
N LYS A 284 -8.21 -21.62 6.25
CA LYS A 284 -9.29 -20.64 6.34
C LYS A 284 -9.65 -20.35 7.80
N ARG A 285 -10.12 -19.12 8.05
CA ARG A 285 -10.63 -18.74 9.35
C ARG A 285 -11.79 -19.66 9.74
N LYS A 286 -11.65 -20.33 10.89
CA LYS A 286 -12.73 -21.15 11.46
C LYS A 286 -13.69 -20.29 12.26
N VAL A 287 -14.98 -20.59 12.13
CA VAL A 287 -16.05 -20.03 12.98
C VAL A 287 -16.38 -21.07 14.04
N ILE A 288 -16.36 -20.66 15.32
CA ILE A 288 -16.68 -21.55 16.43
C ILE A 288 -17.63 -20.87 17.43
N SER A 289 -18.36 -21.69 18.20
CA SER A 289 -19.22 -21.21 19.28
C SER A 289 -18.39 -20.78 20.49
N LEU A 290 -18.94 -19.86 21.29
CA LEU A 290 -18.33 -19.47 22.58
C LEU A 290 -18.12 -20.67 23.51
N TYR A 291 -19.04 -21.64 23.50
CA TYR A 291 -18.93 -22.86 24.29
C TYR A 291 -17.69 -23.68 23.92
N ASN A 292 -17.48 -23.95 22.62
CA ASN A 292 -16.30 -24.69 22.16
C ASN A 292 -15.01 -23.92 22.44
N TYR A 293 -15.04 -22.59 22.28
CA TYR A 293 -13.88 -21.76 22.58
C TYR A 293 -13.50 -21.82 24.06
N LYS A 294 -14.47 -21.69 24.97
CA LYS A 294 -14.28 -21.84 26.43
C LYS A 294 -13.72 -23.20 26.81
N LYS A 295 -14.20 -24.27 26.17
CA LYS A 295 -13.71 -25.63 26.41
C LYS A 295 -12.23 -25.80 26.05
N HIS A 296 -11.75 -25.10 25.01
CA HIS A 296 -10.38 -25.20 24.54
C HIS A 296 -9.41 -24.18 25.17
N ASN A 297 -9.93 -23.12 25.83
CA ASN A 297 -9.13 -22.07 26.44
C ASN A 297 -9.71 -21.67 27.81
N PRO A 298 -9.84 -22.60 28.77
CA PRO A 298 -10.46 -22.33 30.07
C PRO A 298 -9.74 -21.22 30.86
N GLU A 299 -8.42 -21.12 30.75
CA GLU A 299 -7.56 -20.17 31.46
C GLU A 299 -7.96 -18.70 31.22
N LEU A 300 -8.29 -18.34 29.98
CA LEU A 300 -8.69 -16.97 29.61
C LEU A 300 -9.97 -16.50 30.33
N PHE A 301 -10.82 -17.43 30.75
CA PHE A 301 -12.08 -17.13 31.44
C PHE A 301 -11.97 -17.25 32.95
N GLU A 302 -10.94 -17.93 33.46
CA GLU A 302 -10.61 -17.92 34.88
C GLU A 302 -9.93 -16.61 35.27
N GLU A 303 -9.02 -16.10 34.43
CA GLU A 303 -8.42 -14.77 34.58
C GLU A 303 -9.49 -13.67 34.60
N GLU A 304 -10.49 -13.71 33.71
CA GLU A 304 -11.61 -12.75 33.71
C GLU A 304 -12.45 -12.80 35.00
N LYS A 305 -12.62 -13.98 35.59
CA LYS A 305 -13.34 -14.13 36.88
C LYS A 305 -12.53 -13.56 38.03
N ASN A 306 -11.23 -13.81 38.06
CA ASN A 306 -10.34 -13.33 39.11
C ASN A 306 -10.20 -11.80 39.05
N GLU A 307 -10.03 -11.21 37.86
CA GLU A 307 -10.00 -9.74 37.70
C GLU A 307 -11.32 -9.07 38.12
N LYS A 308 -12.47 -9.70 37.86
CA LYS A 308 -13.77 -9.19 38.32
C LYS A 308 -13.97 -9.36 39.82
N ALA A 309 -13.48 -10.45 40.41
CA ALA A 309 -13.49 -10.64 41.85
C ALA A 309 -12.64 -9.57 42.54
N ASP A 310 -11.39 -9.37 42.11
CA ASP A 310 -10.47 -8.37 42.66
C ASP A 310 -11.00 -6.93 42.51
N ASN A 311 -11.58 -6.58 41.36
CA ASN A 311 -12.21 -5.27 41.18
C ASN A 311 -13.53 -5.13 41.98
N GLY A 312 -14.22 -6.24 42.26
CA GLY A 312 -15.36 -6.28 43.17
C GLY A 312 -14.95 -6.00 44.62
N TYR A 313 -13.86 -6.62 45.08
CA TYR A 313 -13.29 -6.41 46.41
C TYR A 313 -12.79 -4.96 46.60
N LYS A 314 -12.03 -4.41 45.64
CA LYS A 314 -11.57 -3.01 45.69
C LYS A 314 -12.72 -1.99 45.69
N ASN A 315 -13.82 -2.27 45.00
CA ASN A 315 -15.00 -1.41 45.03
C ASN A 315 -15.80 -1.53 46.33
N LEU A 316 -15.74 -2.67 47.02
CA LEU A 316 -16.32 -2.86 48.35
C LEU A 316 -15.47 -2.15 49.42
N GLU A 317 -14.15 -2.26 49.39
CA GLU A 317 -13.25 -1.53 50.30
C GLU A 317 -13.44 0.00 50.18
N ASN A 318 -13.52 0.53 48.96
CA ASN A 318 -13.79 1.96 48.73
C ASN A 318 -15.21 2.40 49.12
N ARG A 319 -16.20 1.49 49.15
CA ARG A 319 -17.58 1.80 49.57
C ARG A 319 -17.79 1.69 51.07
N PHE A 320 -17.04 0.82 51.75
CA PHE A 320 -17.19 0.56 53.16
C PHE A 320 -16.16 1.28 54.04
N GLY A 321 -15.17 1.97 53.45
CA GLY A 321 -14.24 2.81 54.20
C GLY A 321 -13.59 2.04 55.35
N LEU A 322 -13.14 0.81 55.07
CA LEU A 322 -12.34 0.05 56.03
C LEU A 322 -10.95 0.69 56.05
N ASP A 323 -10.82 1.69 56.91
CA ASP A 323 -9.54 2.24 57.34
C ASP A 323 -8.79 1.14 58.12
N ASP A 324 -7.58 0.81 57.69
CA ASP A 324 -6.67 -0.15 58.33
C ASP A 324 -6.28 0.27 59.77
N SER A 325 -6.83 1.37 60.29
CA SER A 325 -6.67 1.83 61.67
C SER A 325 -7.51 1.08 62.72
N MET A 326 -8.35 0.12 62.34
CA MET A 326 -9.21 -0.64 63.27
C MET A 326 -8.85 -2.13 63.44
N LEU A 327 -7.57 -2.49 63.41
CA LEU A 327 -7.13 -3.79 63.93
C LEU A 327 -6.64 -3.62 65.39
N PRO A 328 -7.30 -4.24 66.39
CA PRO A 328 -6.78 -4.26 67.75
C PRO A 328 -5.56 -5.17 67.83
N PHE A 329 -4.55 -4.68 68.55
CA PHE A 329 -3.26 -5.30 68.88
C PHE A 329 -3.31 -6.79 69.21
#